data_AF-A0A7K2M2M9-F1
#
_entry.id   AF-A0A7K2M2M9-F1
#
_cell.length_a   1.000
_cell.length_b   1.000
_cell.length_c   1.000
_cell.angle_alpha   90.00
_cell.angle_beta   90.00
_cell.angle_gamma   90.00
#
_symmetry.space_group_name_H-M   'P 1'
#
loop_
_entity.id
_entity.type
_entity.pdbx_description
1 polymer ?
#
loop_
_entity_poly.entity_id
_entity_poly.type
_entity_poly.pdbx_seq_one_letter_code
_entity_poly.pdbx_strand_id
1 'polypeptide(L)'
;LSPTDPMTRGQLRRMAELAREEGHEVRWEEARGGATAPFRTVGGLRRLLRRAERVVMGDPFSRYVQLLLTITRARDLVVVDDGTATMEFVAQLARGERLVRWHRKGGRLSPRDLLFAPVSAAARRRLTPEGSGSGRGRRVEVFSAMPIDEIPDGVVVGDNDFAWTRARFGPPRLTSGADLVGTSLVETGVVDGDRYLDAVRALAEAHGATRYFAHRRESADKLHRLAVETGLEVVRPDLPLELIARRGPIGRTVLSFPSTVVHTLPRALAGTPVRVAVCDIDPTWLTATASPRAQGFLSGVTGTARDVHRLAVVSPA
;
A
#
# COMPACT_ATOMS: atom_id res chain seq x y z
N LEU A 1 -4.32 15.14 3.30
CA LEU A 1 -5.55 14.86 4.07
C LEU A 1 -5.19 13.94 5.24
N SER A 2 -5.22 14.45 6.46
CA SER A 2 -4.69 13.73 7.62
C SER A 2 -5.56 12.52 8.04
N PRO A 3 -4.97 11.34 8.30
CA PRO A 3 -5.69 10.21 8.90
C PRO A 3 -5.97 10.47 10.39
N THR A 4 -6.78 9.62 11.02
CA THR A 4 -7.05 9.67 12.47
C THR A 4 -6.02 8.89 13.28
N ASP A 5 -5.53 7.77 12.73
CA ASP A 5 -4.55 6.90 13.38
C ASP A 5 -3.22 7.64 13.67
N PRO A 6 -2.78 7.73 14.94
CA PRO A 6 -1.59 8.48 15.34
C PRO A 6 -0.31 8.04 14.62
N MET A 7 -0.10 6.73 14.46
CA MET A 7 1.09 6.19 13.79
C MET A 7 1.14 6.60 12.32
N THR A 8 0.04 6.42 11.60
CA THR A 8 -0.07 6.82 10.20
C THR A 8 0.04 8.34 10.03
N ARG A 9 -0.48 9.13 11.00
CA ARG A 9 -0.27 10.59 11.01
C ARG A 9 1.20 10.95 11.17
N GLY A 10 1.94 10.25 12.04
CA GLY A 10 3.38 10.41 12.22
C GLY A 10 4.14 10.15 10.93
N GLN A 11 3.92 8.99 10.29
CA GLN A 11 4.54 8.65 9.01
C GLN A 11 4.20 9.68 7.91
N LEU A 12 2.95 10.16 7.84
CA LEU A 12 2.56 11.18 6.87
C LEU A 12 3.26 12.52 7.11
N ARG A 13 3.55 12.89 8.37
CA ARG A 13 4.34 14.10 8.68
C ARG A 13 5.78 13.96 8.18
N ARG A 14 6.40 12.79 8.37
CA ARG A 14 7.74 12.49 7.86
C ARG A 14 7.80 12.52 6.32
N MET A 15 6.77 11.98 5.66
CA MET A 15 6.64 12.11 4.20
C MET A 15 6.41 13.57 3.76
N ALA A 16 5.70 14.37 4.55
CA ALA A 16 5.50 15.79 4.27
C ALA A 16 6.79 16.61 4.45
N GLU A 17 7.66 16.26 5.40
CA GLU A 17 9.00 16.83 5.53
C GLU A 17 9.82 16.55 4.26
N LEU A 18 9.86 15.30 3.82
CA LEU A 18 10.54 14.92 2.57
C LEU A 18 10.00 15.66 1.35
N ALA A 19 8.67 15.77 1.20
CA ALA A 19 8.10 16.50 0.08
C ALA A 19 8.53 17.99 0.08
N ARG A 20 8.66 18.62 1.26
CA ARG A 20 9.15 20.00 1.36
C ARG A 20 10.64 20.11 1.02
N GLU A 21 11.46 19.15 1.43
CA GLU A 21 12.88 19.08 1.06
C GLU A 21 13.05 18.97 -0.46
N GLU A 22 12.15 18.27 -1.14
CA GLU A 22 12.10 18.17 -2.61
C GLU A 22 11.46 19.41 -3.28
N GLY A 23 11.19 20.48 -2.52
CA GLY A 23 10.68 21.75 -3.04
C GLY A 23 9.16 21.80 -3.26
N HIS A 24 8.39 20.85 -2.74
CA HIS A 24 6.92 20.87 -2.87
C HIS A 24 6.25 21.66 -1.75
N GLU A 25 5.23 22.45 -2.11
CA GLU A 25 4.33 23.06 -1.15
C GLU A 25 3.41 21.98 -0.53
N VAL A 26 3.47 21.83 0.79
CA VAL A 26 2.63 20.87 1.50
C VAL A 26 1.59 21.57 2.37
N ARG A 27 0.33 21.45 1.95
CA ARG A 27 -0.84 21.89 2.71
C ARG A 27 -1.46 20.73 3.51
N TRP A 28 -1.46 20.87 4.84
CA TRP A 28 -2.09 19.92 5.75
C TRP A 28 -3.58 20.22 5.95
N GLU A 29 -4.43 19.20 5.87
CA GLU A 29 -5.89 19.34 5.93
C GLU A 29 -6.49 18.34 6.90
N GLU A 30 -7.12 18.84 7.97
CA GLU A 30 -7.79 18.05 9.02
C GLU A 30 -9.18 17.59 8.59
N ALA A 31 -9.28 16.89 7.46
CA ALA A 31 -10.53 16.46 6.85
C ALA A 31 -11.39 15.54 7.75
N ARG A 32 -10.82 15.00 8.83
CA ARG A 32 -11.45 14.02 9.74
C ARG A 32 -11.59 14.51 11.18
N GLY A 33 -11.25 15.77 11.46
CA GLY A 33 -11.20 16.35 12.82
C GLY A 33 -12.54 16.86 13.37
N GLY A 34 -13.68 16.32 12.94
CA GLY A 34 -15.02 16.71 13.44
C GLY A 34 -16.08 16.82 12.34
N ALA A 35 -17.35 17.02 12.73
CA ALA A 35 -18.51 16.98 11.83
C ALA A 35 -18.46 18.02 10.70
N THR A 36 -17.92 19.21 10.96
CA THR A 36 -17.81 20.30 9.96
C THR A 36 -16.49 20.28 9.19
N ALA A 37 -15.52 19.47 9.61
CA ALA A 37 -14.18 19.45 9.03
C ALA A 37 -14.16 19.04 7.54
N PRO A 38 -14.94 18.04 7.09
CA PRO A 38 -15.09 17.71 5.68
C PRO A 38 -15.47 18.91 4.80
N PHE A 39 -16.47 19.70 5.23
CA PHE A 39 -16.98 20.84 4.47
C PHE A 39 -15.95 21.97 4.38
N ARG A 40 -15.26 22.26 5.49
CA ARG A 40 -14.18 23.26 5.52
C ARG A 40 -13.04 22.89 4.58
N THR A 41 -12.57 21.65 4.62
CA THR A 41 -11.50 21.17 3.73
C THR A 41 -11.96 21.17 2.27
N VAL A 42 -13.17 20.70 1.96
CA VAL A 42 -13.71 20.77 0.58
C VAL A 42 -13.78 22.21 0.08
N GLY A 43 -14.29 23.14 0.90
CA GLY A 43 -14.35 24.57 0.59
C GLY A 43 -12.96 25.16 0.33
N GLY A 44 -11.99 24.86 1.19
CA GLY A 44 -10.61 25.32 1.08
C GLY A 44 -9.88 24.79 -0.16
N LEU A 45 -10.17 23.56 -0.58
CA LEU A 45 -9.54 22.93 -1.74
C LEU A 45 -10.23 23.25 -3.07
N ARG A 46 -11.48 23.74 -3.07
CA ARG A 46 -12.30 23.89 -4.28
C ARG A 46 -11.63 24.73 -5.37
N ARG A 47 -11.03 25.88 -5.04
CA ARG A 47 -10.36 26.75 -6.01
C ARG A 47 -9.10 26.09 -6.59
N LEU A 48 -8.31 25.44 -5.75
CA LEU A 48 -7.09 24.73 -6.16
C LEU A 48 -7.45 23.58 -7.10
N LEU A 49 -8.40 22.72 -6.72
CA LEU A 49 -8.84 21.58 -7.53
C LEU A 49 -9.44 21.98 -8.89
N ARG A 50 -10.13 23.12 -8.97
CA ARG A 50 -10.70 23.63 -10.23
C ARG A 50 -9.66 24.22 -11.18
N ARG A 51 -8.52 24.67 -10.65
CA ARG A 51 -7.40 25.24 -11.43
C ARG A 51 -6.33 24.21 -11.76
N ALA A 52 -6.29 23.10 -11.03
CA ALA A 52 -5.34 22.03 -11.29
C ALA A 52 -5.51 21.46 -12.71
N GLU A 53 -4.41 21.36 -13.43
CA GLU A 53 -4.34 20.73 -14.76
C GLU A 53 -4.26 19.21 -14.65
N ARG A 54 -3.52 18.74 -13.62
CA ARG A 54 -3.34 17.34 -13.25
C ARG A 54 -3.72 17.11 -11.79
N VAL A 55 -4.34 15.97 -11.49
CA VAL A 55 -4.63 15.53 -10.11
C VAL A 55 -4.03 14.15 -9.87
N VAL A 56 -3.20 14.05 -8.83
CA VAL A 56 -2.60 12.80 -8.35
C VAL A 56 -3.32 12.37 -7.07
N MET A 57 -3.69 11.09 -6.97
CA MET A 57 -4.45 10.56 -5.83
C MET A 57 -4.01 9.13 -5.49
N GLY A 58 -4.04 8.77 -4.20
CA GLY A 58 -3.85 7.37 -3.76
C GLY A 58 -5.13 6.57 -3.92
N ASP A 59 -5.81 6.26 -2.81
CA ASP A 59 -7.01 5.41 -2.80
C ASP A 59 -8.21 5.97 -3.63
N PRO A 60 -8.55 5.37 -4.79
CA PRO A 60 -9.70 5.78 -5.60
C PRO A 60 -11.04 5.36 -4.99
N PHE A 61 -11.05 4.46 -3.99
CA PHE A 61 -12.25 4.04 -3.27
C PHE A 61 -12.61 4.94 -2.09
N SER A 62 -11.71 5.85 -1.71
CA SER A 62 -11.97 6.81 -0.65
C SER A 62 -13.14 7.70 -1.05
N ARG A 63 -14.25 7.64 -0.31
CA ARG A 63 -15.42 8.52 -0.53
C ARG A 63 -15.03 10.00 -0.56
N TYR A 64 -14.02 10.37 0.23
CA TYR A 64 -13.52 11.74 0.24
C TYR A 64 -12.84 12.10 -1.09
N VAL A 65 -11.98 11.21 -1.61
CA VAL A 65 -11.34 11.38 -2.93
C VAL A 65 -12.40 11.41 -4.03
N GLN A 66 -13.38 10.51 -4.00
CA GLN A 66 -14.50 10.47 -4.96
C GLN A 66 -15.29 11.79 -4.95
N LEU A 67 -15.52 12.39 -3.78
CA LEU A 67 -16.13 13.72 -3.69
C LEU A 67 -15.24 14.80 -4.32
N LEU A 68 -13.94 14.84 -4.02
CA LEU A 68 -13.01 15.84 -4.60
C LEU A 68 -12.90 15.70 -6.12
N LEU A 69 -13.00 14.48 -6.66
CA LEU A 69 -13.01 14.21 -8.10
C LEU A 69 -14.21 14.84 -8.82
N THR A 70 -15.34 15.03 -8.14
CA THR A 70 -16.50 15.74 -8.73
C THR A 70 -16.27 17.25 -8.86
N ILE A 71 -15.27 17.80 -8.15
CA ILE A 71 -14.98 19.24 -8.11
C ILE A 71 -13.91 19.63 -9.12
N THR A 72 -12.91 18.78 -9.32
CA THR A 72 -11.79 19.07 -10.21
C THR A 72 -12.22 19.13 -11.68
N ARG A 73 -11.57 20.01 -12.44
CA ARG A 73 -11.70 20.12 -13.90
C ARG A 73 -10.51 19.53 -14.65
N ALA A 74 -9.52 19.01 -13.93
CA ALA A 74 -8.35 18.35 -14.51
C ALA A 74 -8.78 17.26 -15.48
N ARG A 75 -8.05 17.16 -16.60
CA ARG A 75 -8.24 16.11 -17.60
C ARG A 75 -7.19 15.03 -17.49
N ASP A 76 -6.13 15.28 -16.73
CA ASP A 76 -5.07 14.34 -16.46
C ASP A 76 -5.17 13.87 -15.01
N LEU A 77 -5.52 12.61 -14.82
CA LEU A 77 -5.74 12.00 -13.51
C LEU A 77 -4.75 10.86 -13.32
N VAL A 78 -4.02 10.89 -12.23
CA VAL A 78 -3.03 9.85 -11.88
C VAL A 78 -3.47 9.19 -10.58
N VAL A 79 -3.68 7.88 -10.62
CA VAL A 79 -3.86 7.03 -9.45
C VAL A 79 -2.49 6.45 -9.09
N VAL A 80 -1.96 6.81 -7.92
CA VAL A 80 -0.71 6.25 -7.40
C VAL A 80 -0.99 5.02 -6.56
N ASP A 81 0.02 4.16 -6.47
CA ASP A 81 -0.03 2.91 -5.74
C ASP A 81 -0.56 3.03 -4.29
N ASP A 82 -1.60 2.27 -3.98
CA ASP A 82 -2.13 2.03 -2.62
C ASP A 82 -2.10 0.52 -2.30
N GLY A 83 -1.17 -0.21 -2.94
CA GLY A 83 -1.03 -1.65 -2.86
C GLY A 83 -2.12 -2.38 -3.63
N THR A 84 -2.71 -3.42 -3.01
CA THR A 84 -3.72 -4.25 -3.67
C THR A 84 -5.02 -3.53 -4.01
N ALA A 85 -5.28 -2.36 -3.41
CA ALA A 85 -6.38 -1.50 -3.81
C ALA A 85 -6.20 -0.98 -5.25
N THR A 86 -4.97 -0.74 -5.70
CA THR A 86 -4.71 -0.31 -7.08
C THR A 86 -5.02 -1.43 -8.08
N MET A 87 -4.59 -2.67 -7.79
CA MET A 87 -4.93 -3.83 -8.62
C MET A 87 -6.45 -4.05 -8.69
N GLU A 88 -7.14 -3.92 -7.55
CA GLU A 88 -8.60 -4.02 -7.51
C GLU A 88 -9.27 -2.92 -8.34
N PHE A 89 -8.79 -1.68 -8.23
CA PHE A 89 -9.31 -0.55 -8.99
C PHE A 89 -9.20 -0.80 -10.50
N VAL A 90 -8.04 -1.24 -10.97
CA VAL A 90 -7.81 -1.50 -12.40
C VAL A 90 -8.72 -2.63 -12.89
N ALA A 91 -8.82 -3.73 -12.14
CA ALA A 91 -9.67 -4.85 -12.48
C ALA A 91 -11.17 -4.46 -12.51
N GLN A 92 -11.63 -3.62 -11.58
CA GLN A 92 -12.98 -3.10 -11.59
C GLN A 92 -13.24 -2.14 -12.76
N LEU A 93 -12.24 -1.34 -13.13
CA LEU A 93 -12.34 -0.44 -14.28
C LEU A 93 -12.43 -1.21 -15.58
N ALA A 94 -11.61 -2.26 -15.76
CA ALA A 94 -11.62 -3.16 -16.91
C ALA A 94 -12.99 -3.82 -17.10
N ARG A 95 -13.61 -4.27 -16.00
CA ARG A 95 -14.93 -4.93 -16.01
C ARG A 95 -16.11 -3.98 -16.01
N GLY A 96 -15.87 -2.67 -16.00
CA GLY A 96 -16.93 -1.69 -15.88
C GLY A 96 -17.77 -1.84 -14.59
N GLU A 97 -17.14 -2.24 -13.49
CA GLU A 97 -17.77 -2.43 -12.18
C GLU A 97 -17.85 -1.12 -11.35
N ARG A 98 -18.65 -1.11 -10.28
CA ARG A 98 -18.71 0.05 -9.36
C ARG A 98 -17.46 0.11 -8.50
N LEU A 99 -16.88 1.31 -8.36
CA LEU A 99 -15.70 1.60 -7.54
C LEU A 99 -15.99 1.49 -6.04
N VAL A 100 -16.11 0.25 -5.56
CA VAL A 100 -16.36 -0.09 -4.16
C VAL A 100 -15.32 -1.11 -3.74
N ARG A 101 -14.60 -0.82 -2.63
CA ARG A 101 -13.66 -1.80 -2.04
C ARG A 101 -14.37 -3.12 -1.81
N TRP A 102 -13.72 -4.20 -2.18
CA TRP A 102 -14.31 -5.52 -2.14
C TRP A 102 -14.72 -5.97 -0.75
N HIS A 103 -14.07 -5.47 0.31
CA HIS A 103 -14.40 -5.81 1.71
C HIS A 103 -15.83 -5.37 2.07
N ARG A 104 -16.48 -4.60 1.20
CA ARG A 104 -17.86 -4.15 1.32
C ARG A 104 -18.81 -4.86 0.34
N LYS A 105 -18.28 -5.65 -0.61
CA LYS A 105 -19.04 -6.55 -1.49
C LYS A 105 -19.38 -7.82 -0.69
N GLY A 106 -20.41 -7.74 0.16
CA GLY A 106 -20.88 -8.87 0.99
C GLY A 106 -21.67 -8.47 2.24
N GLY A 107 -21.52 -7.24 2.72
CA GLY A 107 -22.39 -6.67 3.77
C GLY A 107 -23.68 -6.09 3.17
N ARG A 108 -24.77 -6.07 3.94
CA ARG A 108 -26.01 -5.34 3.57
C ARG A 108 -25.63 -3.92 3.14
N LEU A 109 -26.03 -3.52 1.93
CA LEU A 109 -25.88 -2.15 1.42
C LEU A 109 -26.40 -1.17 2.47
N SER A 110 -25.52 -0.33 3.02
CA SER A 110 -25.97 0.65 4.01
C SER A 110 -26.76 1.77 3.32
N PRO A 111 -27.75 2.40 3.99
CA PRO A 111 -28.44 3.57 3.42
C PRO A 111 -27.48 4.70 2.99
N ARG A 112 -26.35 4.82 3.69
CA ARG A 112 -25.26 5.77 3.33
C ARG A 112 -24.57 5.40 2.02
N ASP A 113 -24.50 4.12 1.64
CA ASP A 113 -23.95 3.69 0.35
C ASP A 113 -24.85 4.10 -0.81
N LEU A 114 -26.17 3.96 -0.64
CA LEU A 114 -27.16 4.38 -1.64
C LEU A 114 -27.14 5.89 -1.85
N LEU A 115 -27.12 6.68 -0.77
CA LEU A 115 -27.03 8.14 -0.86
C LEU A 115 -25.73 8.61 -1.53
N PHE A 116 -24.64 7.85 -1.40
CA PHE A 116 -23.34 8.20 -1.98
C PHE A 116 -23.15 7.67 -3.42
N ALA A 117 -24.07 6.85 -3.93
CA ALA A 117 -23.97 6.23 -5.24
C ALA A 117 -23.79 7.24 -6.41
N PRO A 118 -24.47 8.41 -6.45
CA PRO A 118 -24.27 9.38 -7.53
C PRO A 118 -22.85 9.96 -7.55
N VAL A 119 -22.27 10.21 -6.38
CA VAL A 119 -20.90 10.72 -6.24
C VAL A 119 -19.90 9.68 -6.71
N SER A 120 -20.10 8.42 -6.31
CA SER A 120 -19.25 7.31 -6.75
C SER A 120 -19.33 7.07 -8.26
N ALA A 121 -20.53 7.15 -8.85
CA ALA A 121 -20.73 7.04 -10.29
C ALA A 121 -20.06 8.19 -11.05
N ALA A 122 -20.17 9.42 -10.55
CA ALA A 122 -19.50 10.58 -11.14
C ALA A 122 -17.97 10.44 -11.06
N ALA A 123 -17.43 10.02 -9.91
CA ALA A 123 -16.00 9.76 -9.74
C ALA A 123 -15.50 8.67 -10.69
N ARG A 124 -16.26 7.57 -10.84
CA ARG A 124 -15.95 6.52 -11.81
C ARG A 124 -15.90 7.07 -13.23
N ARG A 125 -16.92 7.80 -13.67
CA ARG A 125 -16.92 8.41 -15.02
C ARG A 125 -15.68 9.28 -15.22
N ARG A 126 -15.24 10.02 -14.19
CA ARG A 126 -14.00 10.80 -14.23
C ARG A 126 -12.76 9.91 -14.31
N LEU A 127 -12.73 8.75 -13.68
CA LEU A 127 -11.62 7.80 -13.76
C LEU A 127 -11.71 6.84 -14.96
N THR A 128 -12.72 6.99 -15.82
CA THR A 128 -12.79 6.31 -17.11
C THR A 128 -12.26 7.24 -18.21
N PRO A 129 -11.30 6.79 -19.04
CA PRO A 129 -10.85 7.52 -20.22
C PRO A 129 -12.02 7.85 -21.15
N GLU A 130 -11.97 9.00 -21.82
CA GLU A 130 -12.96 9.36 -22.85
C GLU A 130 -12.35 9.07 -24.24
N GLY A 131 -13.11 8.37 -25.09
CA GLY A 131 -12.66 7.86 -26.39
C GLY A 131 -12.09 8.92 -27.34
N SER A 132 -11.21 8.45 -28.23
CA SER A 132 -10.37 9.22 -29.18
C SER A 132 -11.11 10.02 -30.26
N GLY A 133 -12.45 10.02 -30.29
CA GLY A 133 -13.25 10.61 -31.37
C GLY A 133 -13.43 12.13 -31.37
N SER A 134 -12.98 12.87 -30.34
CA SER A 134 -13.13 14.34 -30.31
C SER A 134 -11.93 15.06 -29.65
N GLY A 135 -10.71 14.73 -30.08
CA GLY A 135 -9.52 15.60 -30.01
C GLY A 135 -9.08 16.18 -28.65
N ARG A 136 -9.71 15.82 -27.53
CA ARG A 136 -9.54 16.48 -26.22
C ARG A 136 -9.92 15.56 -25.05
N GLY A 137 -9.70 14.25 -25.22
CA GLY A 137 -10.09 13.19 -24.28
C GLY A 137 -9.41 13.30 -22.91
N ARG A 138 -10.01 12.63 -21.92
CA ARG A 138 -9.47 12.52 -20.57
C ARG A 138 -8.39 11.46 -20.50
N ARG A 139 -7.23 11.81 -19.93
CA ARG A 139 -6.14 10.90 -19.64
C ARG A 139 -6.25 10.38 -18.21
N VAL A 140 -6.21 9.06 -18.07
CA VAL A 140 -6.14 8.39 -16.77
C VAL A 140 -4.89 7.54 -16.77
N GLU A 141 -4.02 7.80 -15.79
CA GLU A 141 -2.81 7.04 -15.55
C GLU A 141 -2.91 6.29 -14.22
N VAL A 142 -2.41 5.06 -14.21
CA VAL A 142 -2.14 4.30 -13.00
C VAL A 142 -0.64 4.18 -12.84
N PHE A 143 -0.08 4.88 -11.85
CA PHE A 143 1.35 4.86 -11.55
C PHE A 143 1.60 3.88 -10.39
N SER A 144 2.05 2.67 -10.70
CA SER A 144 2.09 1.56 -9.73
C SER A 144 3.33 0.68 -9.90
N ALA A 145 3.75 0.07 -8.79
CA ALA A 145 4.75 -0.96 -8.73
C ALA A 145 4.16 -2.38 -8.67
N MET A 146 2.83 -2.47 -8.51
CA MET A 146 2.12 -3.73 -8.52
C MET A 146 2.01 -4.28 -9.95
N PRO A 147 2.07 -5.61 -10.14
CA PRO A 147 1.75 -6.21 -11.43
C PRO A 147 0.29 -5.95 -11.77
N ILE A 148 0.06 -5.49 -13.00
CA ILE A 148 -1.28 -5.22 -13.56
C ILE A 148 -1.39 -6.05 -14.85
N ASP A 149 -2.19 -7.12 -14.79
CA ASP A 149 -2.32 -8.06 -15.91
C ASP A 149 -3.28 -7.56 -17.00
N GLU A 150 -4.34 -6.86 -16.59
CA GLU A 150 -5.39 -6.34 -17.49
C GLU A 150 -5.39 -4.82 -17.43
N ILE A 151 -5.01 -4.16 -18.53
CA ILE A 151 -5.04 -2.69 -18.65
C ILE A 151 -6.34 -2.29 -19.38
N PRO A 152 -7.24 -1.51 -18.76
CA PRO A 152 -8.45 -1.04 -19.42
C PRO A 152 -8.14 -0.12 -20.60
N ASP A 153 -8.99 -0.17 -21.63
CA ASP A 153 -8.84 0.65 -22.83
C ASP A 153 -8.71 2.15 -22.49
N GLY A 154 -7.66 2.77 -23.03
CA GLY A 154 -7.36 4.19 -22.85
C GLY A 154 -6.73 4.57 -21.51
N VAL A 155 -6.50 3.62 -20.59
CA VAL A 155 -5.74 3.83 -19.36
C VAL A 155 -4.26 3.68 -19.67
N VAL A 156 -3.44 4.62 -19.19
CA VAL A 156 -1.98 4.51 -19.25
C VAL A 156 -1.49 3.87 -17.94
N VAL A 157 -0.59 2.90 -18.03
CA VAL A 157 0.12 2.41 -16.84
C VAL A 157 1.51 3.00 -16.83
N GLY A 158 1.78 3.82 -15.82
CA GLY A 158 3.10 4.36 -15.52
C GLY A 158 3.82 3.43 -14.56
N ASP A 159 5.05 3.06 -14.90
CA ASP A 159 5.81 2.14 -14.09
C ASP A 159 6.46 2.85 -12.89
N ASN A 160 6.01 2.55 -11.67
CA ASN A 160 6.69 3.03 -10.46
C ASN A 160 7.89 2.15 -10.14
N ASP A 161 8.99 2.41 -10.82
CA ASP A 161 10.22 1.66 -10.67
C ASP A 161 11.00 2.04 -9.41
N PHE A 162 10.58 3.03 -8.62
CA PHE A 162 11.31 3.61 -7.47
C PHE A 162 12.63 4.34 -7.82
N ALA A 163 12.78 4.87 -9.04
CA ALA A 163 13.98 5.63 -9.46
C ALA A 163 14.31 6.80 -8.52
N TRP A 164 13.32 7.60 -8.12
CA TRP A 164 13.54 8.73 -7.19
C TRP A 164 14.10 8.24 -5.85
N THR A 165 13.53 7.19 -5.27
CA THR A 165 14.01 6.61 -4.01
C THR A 165 15.47 6.18 -4.11
N ARG A 166 15.84 5.51 -5.21
CA ARG A 166 17.22 5.07 -5.43
C ARG A 166 18.18 6.24 -5.59
N ALA A 167 17.79 7.26 -6.37
CA ALA A 167 18.61 8.44 -6.61
C ALA A 167 18.81 9.28 -5.34
N ARG A 168 17.74 9.47 -4.55
CA ARG A 168 17.73 10.34 -3.38
C ARG A 168 18.52 9.78 -2.19
N PHE A 169 18.52 8.46 -1.99
CA PHE A 169 19.09 7.83 -0.80
C PHE A 169 20.36 7.00 -1.07
N GLY A 170 20.74 6.80 -2.33
CA GLY A 170 21.92 5.99 -2.67
C GLY A 170 21.75 4.52 -2.27
N PRO A 171 22.78 3.67 -2.44
CA PRO A 171 22.71 2.29 -1.96
C PRO A 171 22.80 2.22 -0.42
N PRO A 172 22.06 1.32 0.25
CA PRO A 172 22.12 1.17 1.69
C PRO A 172 23.42 0.50 2.13
N ARG A 173 23.84 0.77 3.38
CA ARG A 173 24.81 -0.09 4.06
C ARG A 173 24.20 -1.45 4.34
N LEU A 174 24.99 -2.50 4.13
CA LEU A 174 24.55 -3.88 4.32
C LEU A 174 25.06 -4.47 5.62
N THR A 175 24.21 -5.22 6.31
CA THR A 175 24.61 -6.08 7.43
C THR A 175 24.85 -7.51 6.94
N SER A 176 25.50 -8.36 7.74
CA SER A 176 25.86 -9.73 7.36
C SER A 176 24.67 -10.69 7.32
N GLY A 177 23.62 -10.43 8.10
CA GLY A 177 22.47 -11.33 8.29
C GLY A 177 21.24 -10.96 7.46
N ALA A 178 20.10 -11.42 7.98
CA ALA A 178 18.78 -11.13 7.43
C ALA A 178 17.99 -10.11 8.26
N ASP A 179 17.01 -9.48 7.64
CA ASP A 179 15.94 -8.77 8.36
C ASP A 179 14.60 -9.42 8.07
N LEU A 180 13.74 -9.50 9.08
CA LEU A 180 12.37 -9.97 8.97
C LEU A 180 11.42 -8.79 8.82
N VAL A 181 10.44 -8.91 7.93
CA VAL A 181 9.38 -7.92 7.72
C VAL A 181 8.07 -8.49 8.23
N GLY A 182 7.51 -7.80 9.22
CA GLY A 182 6.26 -8.16 9.85
C GLY A 182 5.03 -7.92 8.99
N THR A 183 3.91 -8.47 9.45
CA THR A 183 2.60 -8.34 8.81
C THR A 183 1.50 -8.19 9.85
N SER A 184 0.34 -7.64 9.44
CA SER A 184 -0.83 -7.50 10.33
C SER A 184 -1.77 -8.70 10.32
N LEU A 185 -1.35 -9.85 9.79
CA LEU A 185 -2.25 -11.01 9.62
C LEU A 185 -2.83 -11.49 10.96
N VAL A 186 -2.00 -11.50 12.02
CA VAL A 186 -2.42 -11.83 13.38
C VAL A 186 -3.45 -10.82 13.90
N GLU A 187 -3.21 -9.52 13.73
CA GLU A 187 -4.11 -8.46 14.19
C GLU A 187 -5.43 -8.43 13.42
N THR A 188 -5.44 -8.93 12.18
CA THR A 188 -6.67 -9.11 11.40
C THR A 188 -7.36 -10.45 11.69
N GLY A 189 -6.79 -11.28 12.58
CA GLY A 189 -7.33 -12.58 12.96
C GLY A 189 -7.23 -13.63 11.84
N VAL A 190 -6.39 -13.42 10.84
CA VAL A 190 -6.22 -14.36 9.71
C VAL A 190 -5.28 -15.51 10.09
N VAL A 191 -4.23 -15.19 10.83
CA VAL A 191 -3.18 -16.14 11.23
C VAL A 191 -3.15 -16.24 12.75
N ASP A 192 -2.97 -17.46 13.24
CA ASP A 192 -2.77 -17.75 14.66
C ASP A 192 -1.46 -17.10 15.18
N GLY A 193 -1.56 -16.44 16.34
CA GLY A 193 -0.45 -15.64 16.89
C GLY A 193 0.73 -16.47 17.40
N ASP A 194 0.46 -17.66 17.95
CA ASP A 194 1.50 -18.54 18.49
C ASP A 194 2.26 -19.19 17.32
N ARG A 195 1.53 -19.71 16.33
CA ARG A 195 2.11 -20.25 15.09
C ARG A 195 2.97 -19.22 14.36
N TYR A 196 2.49 -17.97 14.29
CA TYR A 196 3.26 -16.88 13.70
C TYR A 196 4.58 -16.62 14.44
N LEU A 197 4.55 -16.62 15.77
CA LEU A 197 5.74 -16.36 16.58
C LEU A 197 6.77 -17.49 16.47
N ASP A 198 6.33 -18.75 16.49
CA ASP A 198 7.20 -19.91 16.27
C ASP A 198 7.88 -19.84 14.90
N ALA A 199 7.15 -19.42 13.87
CA ALA A 199 7.71 -19.22 12.55
C ALA A 199 8.74 -18.08 12.49
N VAL A 200 8.47 -16.95 13.15
CA VAL A 200 9.45 -15.85 13.26
C VAL A 200 10.73 -16.36 13.94
N ARG A 201 10.61 -17.15 15.02
CA ARG A 201 11.75 -17.75 15.71
C ARG A 201 12.55 -18.66 14.76
N ALA A 202 11.88 -19.61 14.10
CA ALA A 202 12.51 -20.54 13.18
C ALA A 202 13.23 -19.82 12.01
N LEU A 203 12.59 -18.80 11.43
CA LEU A 203 13.18 -17.99 10.36
C LEU A 203 14.38 -17.17 10.85
N ALA A 204 14.31 -16.63 12.06
CA ALA A 204 15.40 -15.86 12.65
C ALA A 204 16.65 -16.72 12.84
N GLU A 205 16.47 -17.94 13.38
CA GLU A 205 17.55 -18.90 13.57
C GLU A 205 18.12 -19.39 12.24
N ALA A 206 17.27 -19.81 11.31
CA ALA A 206 17.69 -20.39 10.04
C ALA A 206 18.45 -19.40 9.13
N HIS A 207 18.15 -18.11 9.23
CA HIS A 207 18.71 -17.08 8.36
C HIS A 207 19.61 -16.06 9.07
N GLY A 208 19.86 -16.25 10.36
CA GLY A 208 20.62 -15.29 11.17
C GLY A 208 20.00 -13.90 11.11
N ALA A 209 18.67 -13.82 11.26
CA ALA A 209 17.99 -12.53 11.30
C ALA A 209 18.27 -11.83 12.62
N THR A 210 18.56 -10.53 12.57
CA THR A 210 18.85 -9.75 13.79
C THR A 210 17.81 -8.70 14.10
N ARG A 211 16.97 -8.34 13.10
CA ARG A 211 15.97 -7.28 13.22
C ARG A 211 14.63 -7.72 12.66
N TYR A 212 13.58 -7.18 13.27
CA TYR A 212 12.20 -7.34 12.85
C TYR A 212 11.58 -5.97 12.57
N PHE A 213 11.33 -5.67 11.29
CA PHE A 213 10.62 -4.46 10.87
C PHE A 213 9.12 -4.66 11.09
N ALA A 214 8.62 -4.11 12.20
CA ALA A 214 7.22 -4.21 12.57
C ALA A 214 6.32 -3.47 11.59
N HIS A 215 5.25 -4.14 11.18
CA HIS A 215 4.15 -3.51 10.48
C HIS A 215 3.40 -2.57 11.44
N ARG A 216 3.00 -1.39 10.96
CA ARG A 216 2.39 -0.31 11.77
C ARG A 216 1.15 -0.69 12.59
N ARG A 217 0.47 -1.77 12.22
CA ARG A 217 -0.74 -2.27 12.90
C ARG A 217 -0.44 -3.30 13.98
N GLU A 218 0.79 -3.78 14.08
CA GLU A 218 1.14 -4.82 15.05
C GLU A 218 1.03 -4.31 16.49
N SER A 219 0.44 -5.13 17.36
CA SER A 219 0.20 -4.73 18.75
C SER A 219 1.50 -4.64 19.54
N ALA A 220 1.54 -3.76 20.54
CA ALA A 220 2.71 -3.64 21.41
C ALA A 220 3.01 -4.94 22.16
N ASP A 221 1.97 -5.63 22.63
CA ASP A 221 2.11 -6.89 23.38
C ASP A 221 2.72 -8.00 22.53
N LYS A 222 2.25 -8.16 21.28
CA LYS A 222 2.80 -9.15 20.34
C LYS A 222 4.27 -8.84 20.04
N LEU A 223 4.59 -7.58 19.79
CA LEU A 223 5.95 -7.15 19.48
C LEU A 223 6.90 -7.29 20.68
N HIS A 224 6.42 -7.02 21.89
CA HIS A 224 7.19 -7.24 23.10
C HIS A 224 7.49 -8.72 23.28
N ARG A 225 6.46 -9.58 23.19
CA ARG A 225 6.62 -11.04 23.25
C ARG A 225 7.59 -11.55 22.19
N LEU A 226 7.46 -11.07 20.95
CA LEU A 226 8.37 -11.39 19.84
C LEU A 226 9.81 -11.03 20.18
N ALA A 227 10.07 -9.82 20.68
CA ALA A 227 11.41 -9.40 21.07
C ALA A 227 12.01 -10.30 22.16
N VAL A 228 11.22 -10.63 23.20
CA VAL A 228 11.67 -11.48 24.30
C VAL A 228 11.97 -12.91 23.84
N GLU A 229 11.10 -13.50 23.01
CA GLU A 229 11.19 -14.92 22.63
C GLU A 229 12.16 -15.21 21.49
N THR A 230 12.57 -14.19 20.73
CA THR A 230 13.46 -14.35 19.57
C THR A 230 14.78 -13.60 19.70
N GLY A 231 14.88 -12.64 20.62
CA GLY A 231 16.03 -11.74 20.74
C GLY A 231 16.17 -10.74 19.59
N LEU A 232 15.21 -10.67 18.67
CA LEU A 232 15.23 -9.73 17.55
C LEU A 232 15.08 -8.29 18.02
N GLU A 233 15.86 -7.38 17.44
CA GLU A 233 15.62 -5.94 17.57
C GLU A 233 14.34 -5.58 16.79
N VAL A 234 13.29 -5.21 17.51
CA VAL A 234 12.04 -4.73 16.90
C VAL A 234 12.20 -3.28 16.46
N VAL A 235 12.20 -3.08 15.15
CA VAL A 235 12.25 -1.76 14.51
C VAL A 235 10.86 -1.33 14.13
N ARG A 236 10.44 -0.12 14.53
CA ARG A 236 9.18 0.51 14.10
C ARG A 236 9.47 1.63 13.09
N PRO A 237 9.32 1.40 11.79
CA PRO A 237 9.61 2.39 10.75
C PRO A 237 8.79 3.68 10.88
N ASP A 238 9.46 4.83 10.86
CA ASP A 238 8.83 6.16 10.79
C ASP A 238 8.52 6.60 9.35
N LEU A 239 8.98 5.83 8.37
CA LEU A 239 8.77 6.01 6.93
C LEU A 239 8.35 4.67 6.29
N PRO A 240 7.84 4.69 5.03
CA PRO A 240 7.64 3.48 4.25
C PRO A 240 8.91 2.62 4.20
N LEU A 241 8.74 1.29 4.24
CA LEU A 241 9.85 0.36 4.39
C LEU A 241 10.83 0.47 3.22
N GLU A 242 10.38 0.82 2.03
CA GLU A 242 11.22 1.06 0.85
C GLU A 242 12.23 2.18 1.08
N LEU A 243 11.84 3.25 1.79
CA LEU A 243 12.74 4.35 2.11
C LEU A 243 13.71 3.96 3.24
N ILE A 244 13.22 3.27 4.26
CA ILE A 244 14.05 2.78 5.38
C ILE A 244 15.08 1.78 4.88
N ALA A 245 14.66 0.83 4.05
CA ALA A 245 15.51 -0.16 3.42
C ALA A 245 16.60 0.49 2.58
N ARG A 246 16.27 1.55 1.84
CA ARG A 246 17.23 2.27 1.01
C ARG A 246 18.20 3.14 1.80
N ARG A 247 17.75 3.77 2.89
CA ARG A 247 18.62 4.50 3.82
C ARG A 247 19.56 3.57 4.58
N GLY A 248 19.08 2.37 4.87
CA GLY A 248 19.80 1.35 5.61
C GLY A 248 20.09 1.73 7.07
N PRO A 249 20.83 0.88 7.79
CA PRO A 249 21.37 -0.39 7.31
C PRO A 249 20.28 -1.42 7.00
N ILE A 250 20.51 -2.32 6.04
CA ILE A 250 19.61 -3.45 5.71
C ILE A 250 20.39 -4.77 5.60
N GLY A 251 19.75 -5.88 5.94
CA GLY A 251 20.26 -7.22 5.76
C GLY A 251 20.56 -7.53 4.29
N ARG A 252 21.50 -8.44 4.06
CA ARG A 252 21.73 -9.00 2.72
C ARG A 252 20.54 -9.82 2.23
N THR A 253 19.72 -10.29 3.14
CA THR A 253 18.45 -10.95 2.86
C THR A 253 17.33 -10.25 3.63
N VAL A 254 16.20 -10.02 2.97
CA VAL A 254 14.98 -9.50 3.57
C VAL A 254 13.90 -10.57 3.42
N LEU A 255 13.44 -11.08 4.54
CA LEU A 255 12.44 -12.12 4.65
C LEU A 255 11.09 -11.46 4.95
N SER A 256 10.14 -11.54 4.03
CA SER A 256 8.83 -10.91 4.21
C SER A 256 7.74 -11.95 4.18
N PHE A 257 6.89 -11.97 5.21
CA PHE A 257 5.57 -12.60 5.09
C PHE A 257 4.75 -11.93 3.98
N PRO A 258 3.67 -12.55 3.48
CA PRO A 258 2.93 -12.03 2.33
C PRO A 258 2.40 -10.63 2.61
N SER A 259 2.88 -9.67 1.83
CA SER A 259 2.66 -8.24 1.97
C SER A 259 2.95 -7.56 0.63
N THR A 260 2.33 -6.42 0.32
CA THR A 260 2.62 -5.66 -0.91
C THR A 260 4.09 -5.26 -1.04
N VAL A 261 4.79 -5.21 0.09
CA VAL A 261 6.23 -4.96 0.21
C VAL A 261 7.07 -5.89 -0.67
N VAL A 262 6.61 -7.13 -0.92
CA VAL A 262 7.35 -8.09 -1.78
C VAL A 262 7.43 -7.64 -3.24
N HIS A 263 6.54 -6.74 -3.69
CA HIS A 263 6.58 -6.16 -5.03
C HIS A 263 7.37 -4.84 -5.08
N THR A 264 7.44 -4.12 -3.97
CA THR A 264 8.04 -2.78 -3.94
C THR A 264 9.51 -2.81 -3.52
N LEU A 265 9.88 -3.63 -2.53
CA LEU A 265 11.26 -3.73 -2.05
C LEU A 265 12.26 -4.16 -3.12
N PRO A 266 12.00 -5.18 -3.97
CA PRO A 266 12.94 -5.54 -5.03
C PRO A 266 13.25 -4.36 -5.96
N ARG A 267 12.27 -3.49 -6.22
CA ARG A 267 12.41 -2.31 -7.09
C ARG A 267 13.17 -1.18 -6.40
N ALA A 268 12.84 -0.90 -5.14
CA ALA A 268 13.53 0.08 -4.32
C ALA A 268 15.00 -0.31 -4.09
N LEU A 269 15.29 -1.60 -3.94
CA LEU A 269 16.64 -2.14 -3.70
C LEU A 269 17.36 -2.55 -4.98
N ALA A 270 16.78 -2.29 -6.16
CA ALA A 270 17.44 -2.57 -7.43
C ALA A 270 18.83 -1.91 -7.51
N GLY A 271 19.77 -2.63 -8.13
CA GLY A 271 21.18 -2.25 -8.18
C GLY A 271 21.96 -2.50 -6.88
N THR A 272 21.43 -3.31 -5.96
CA THR A 272 22.13 -3.74 -4.73
C THR A 272 22.16 -5.28 -4.67
N PRO A 273 23.06 -5.90 -3.89
CA PRO A 273 23.08 -7.36 -3.74
C PRO A 273 22.04 -7.88 -2.72
N VAL A 274 21.08 -7.05 -2.28
CA VAL A 274 20.05 -7.46 -1.33
C VAL A 274 19.07 -8.41 -2.01
N ARG A 275 18.80 -9.54 -1.35
CA ARG A 275 17.82 -10.53 -1.80
C ARG A 275 16.54 -10.38 -1.00
N VAL A 276 15.40 -10.32 -1.67
CA VAL A 276 14.09 -10.37 -1.02
C VAL A 276 13.55 -11.79 -1.19
N ALA A 277 13.01 -12.36 -0.13
CA ALA A 277 12.37 -13.67 -0.16
C ALA A 277 11.02 -13.61 0.55
N VAL A 278 10.06 -14.38 0.05
CA VAL A 278 8.71 -14.44 0.61
C VAL A 278 8.64 -15.63 1.55
N CYS A 279 8.27 -15.38 2.80
CA CYS A 279 7.95 -16.42 3.77
C CYS A 279 6.49 -16.81 3.55
N ASP A 280 6.23 -18.04 3.12
CA ASP A 280 4.85 -18.48 2.90
C ASP A 280 4.11 -18.68 4.23
N ILE A 281 2.80 -18.62 4.19
CA ILE A 281 1.94 -18.93 5.34
C ILE A 281 1.42 -20.35 5.18
N ASP A 282 1.80 -21.22 6.12
CA ASP A 282 1.25 -22.57 6.16
C ASP A 282 -0.29 -22.50 6.35
N PRO A 283 -1.09 -23.18 5.51
CA PRO A 283 -2.54 -23.20 5.64
C PRO A 283 -3.05 -23.62 7.03
N THR A 284 -2.29 -24.41 7.77
CA THR A 284 -2.61 -24.85 9.13
C THR A 284 -2.55 -23.74 10.17
N TRP A 285 -1.93 -22.61 9.87
CA TRP A 285 -1.90 -21.44 10.76
C TRP A 285 -3.15 -20.57 10.63
N LEU A 286 -3.96 -20.82 9.60
CA LEU A 286 -5.15 -20.03 9.36
C LEU A 286 -6.18 -20.31 10.45
N THR A 287 -6.69 -19.24 11.04
CA THR A 287 -7.73 -19.36 12.06
C THR A 287 -9.04 -19.84 11.44
N ALA A 288 -9.95 -20.38 12.25
CA ALA A 288 -11.29 -20.77 11.79
C ALA A 288 -12.12 -19.58 11.24
N THR A 289 -11.75 -18.34 11.58
CA THR A 289 -12.40 -17.12 11.11
C THR A 289 -11.73 -16.53 9.87
N ALA A 290 -10.62 -17.11 9.40
CA ALA A 290 -9.95 -16.70 8.18
C ALA A 290 -10.88 -16.92 6.99
N SER A 291 -11.37 -15.82 6.41
CA SER A 291 -12.22 -15.92 5.23
C SER A 291 -11.46 -16.63 4.08
N PRO A 292 -12.14 -17.38 3.19
CA PRO A 292 -11.55 -17.94 1.95
C PRO A 292 -10.84 -16.88 1.10
N ARG A 293 -11.18 -15.62 1.34
CA ARG A 293 -10.60 -14.47 0.68
C ARG A 293 -9.24 -14.03 1.22
N ALA A 294 -8.99 -14.22 2.51
CA ALA A 294 -7.67 -14.02 3.06
C ALA A 294 -6.69 -15.03 2.46
N GLN A 295 -7.13 -16.29 2.28
CA GLN A 295 -6.37 -17.32 1.56
C GLN A 295 -6.03 -16.91 0.12
N GLY A 296 -7.04 -16.46 -0.66
CA GLY A 296 -6.81 -15.99 -2.03
C GLY A 296 -5.89 -14.77 -2.14
N PHE A 297 -5.89 -13.89 -1.13
CA PHE A 297 -4.95 -12.77 -1.06
C PHE A 297 -3.52 -13.25 -0.81
N LEU A 298 -3.32 -14.16 0.16
CA LEU A 298 -2.00 -14.71 0.49
C LEU A 298 -1.41 -15.44 -0.72
N SER A 299 -2.18 -16.33 -1.35
CA SER A 299 -1.73 -17.07 -2.54
C SER A 299 -1.48 -16.13 -3.73
N GLY A 300 -2.32 -15.12 -3.93
CA GLY A 300 -2.17 -14.13 -5.00
C GLY A 300 -0.90 -13.29 -4.85
N VAL A 301 -0.60 -12.78 -3.65
CA VAL A 301 0.62 -11.98 -3.39
C VAL A 301 1.87 -12.86 -3.53
N THR A 302 1.90 -14.04 -2.90
CA THR A 302 3.05 -14.95 -3.00
C THR A 302 3.30 -15.40 -4.44
N GLY A 303 2.24 -15.79 -5.16
CA GLY A 303 2.32 -16.25 -6.54
C GLY A 303 2.81 -15.17 -7.50
N THR A 304 2.18 -14.00 -7.50
CA THR A 304 2.58 -12.89 -8.39
C THR A 304 3.99 -12.38 -8.08
N ALA A 305 4.41 -12.35 -6.81
CA ALA A 305 5.76 -11.94 -6.45
C ALA A 305 6.82 -12.93 -6.96
N ARG A 306 6.53 -14.22 -6.86
CA ARG A 306 7.37 -15.29 -7.43
C ARG A 306 7.48 -15.17 -8.95
N ASP A 307 6.37 -14.94 -9.64
CA ASP A 307 6.37 -14.92 -11.11
C ASP A 307 7.07 -13.66 -11.66
N VAL A 308 6.81 -12.49 -11.06
CA VAL A 308 7.32 -11.20 -11.54
C VAL A 308 8.77 -10.97 -11.14
N HIS A 309 9.14 -11.29 -9.90
CA HIS A 309 10.46 -10.98 -9.35
C HIS A 309 11.35 -12.22 -9.13
N ARG A 310 10.87 -13.43 -9.46
CA ARG A 310 11.58 -14.69 -9.21
C ARG A 310 12.03 -14.85 -7.76
N LEU A 311 11.21 -14.36 -6.83
CA LEU A 311 11.54 -14.44 -5.40
C LEU A 311 11.59 -15.90 -4.94
N ALA A 312 12.55 -16.20 -4.08
CA ALA A 312 12.59 -17.47 -3.37
C ALA A 312 11.43 -17.53 -2.37
N VAL A 313 10.78 -18.69 -2.29
CA VAL A 313 9.82 -19.01 -1.24
C VAL A 313 10.54 -19.76 -0.15
N VAL A 314 10.41 -19.28 1.08
CA VAL A 314 10.96 -19.93 2.27
C VAL A 314 9.79 -20.43 3.10
N SER A 315 9.82 -21.70 3.46
CA SER A 315 8.90 -22.27 4.44
C SER A 315 9.56 -22.22 5.81
N PRO A 316 8.91 -21.64 6.82
CA PRO A 316 9.29 -21.89 8.21
C PRO A 316 9.15 -23.39 8.47
N ALA A 317 10.21 -23.99 9.04
CA ALA A 317 10.27 -25.42 9.35
C ALA A 317 9.28 -25.82 10.46
#